data_AF-A0A954ED34-F1
#
_entry.id   AF-A0A954ED34-F1
#
_cell.length_a   1.000
_cell.length_b   1.000
_cell.length_c   1.000
_cell.angle_alpha   90.00
_cell.angle_beta   90.00
_cell.angle_gamma   90.00
#
_symmetry.space_group_name_H-M   'P 1'
#
loop_
_entity.id
_entity.type
_entity.pdbx_description
1 polymer ?
#
loop_
_entity_poly.entity_id
_entity_poly.type
_entity_poly.pdbx_seq_one_letter_code
_entity_poly.pdbx_strand_id
1 'polypeptide(L)'
;MRLLMTFLAFLLAPAWTFGAEPLVYQGKSGPGLGKHIVFLAGDHEYRSEETLPALARILAKHHGYTCTVLFSVNKETGEIEPGSSYMPGTEALANADLMVIFLRFQDFPAEQMQPIVDYLNRGGPVVGLRTSTHAFKIPKESQFARFDFQFAGKDYERGFGRQVLGESWSGHYGKNHVMSTRLDIVEGKKDHPVLCGVSHPWVESGGYWTEPMEDVEVLAMAQPLDGMTPEAAAAEDKAPCPGVWVRNYSGKDGQKGRVVTTTYGASEDLRNDDFRRILVNGCFWACGQEEAIRPDLEISFVGPYHPTTFSFNGHRLQVKPEELSGWDSPIMNPDKPIGSGRAKKP
;
A
#
# COMPACT_ATOMS: atom_id res chain seq x y z
N MET A 1 26.49 57.57 38.70
CA MET A 1 26.03 56.19 38.97
C MET A 1 25.60 55.59 37.64
N ARG A 2 26.48 54.82 36.97
CA ARG A 2 26.19 54.22 35.66
C ARG A 2 25.47 52.89 35.85
N LEU A 3 24.38 52.76 35.11
CA LEU A 3 23.48 51.62 34.97
C LEU A 3 24.24 50.40 34.41
N LEU A 4 24.02 49.20 34.99
CA LEU A 4 24.34 47.94 34.32
C LEU A 4 23.06 47.09 34.33
N MET A 5 22.33 47.10 33.21
CA MET A 5 21.23 46.17 32.95
C MET A 5 21.82 44.89 32.34
N THR A 6 21.74 43.80 33.07
CA THR A 6 22.15 42.47 32.60
C THR A 6 21.01 41.90 31.74
N PHE A 7 21.19 41.86 30.43
CA PHE A 7 20.28 41.15 29.52
C PHE A 7 20.57 39.65 29.60
N LEU A 8 19.63 38.87 30.13
CA LEU A 8 19.67 37.42 30.10
C LEU A 8 19.16 36.95 28.73
N ALA A 9 20.07 36.57 27.84
CA ALA A 9 19.72 35.98 26.54
C ALA A 9 19.28 34.53 26.76
N PHE A 10 17.97 34.27 26.64
CA PHE A 10 17.45 32.91 26.52
C PHE A 10 17.82 32.37 25.13
N LEU A 11 18.83 31.49 25.09
CA LEU A 11 19.09 30.63 23.93
C LEU A 11 17.96 29.59 23.86
N LEU A 12 16.94 29.87 23.04
CA LEU A 12 16.02 28.84 22.57
C LEU A 12 16.83 27.86 21.72
N ALA A 13 17.14 26.69 22.28
CA ALA A 13 17.61 25.57 21.48
C ALA A 13 16.51 25.22 20.47
N PRO A 14 16.82 25.01 19.17
CA PRO A 14 15.84 24.50 18.24
C PRO A 14 15.33 23.16 18.79
N ALA A 15 14.01 23.00 18.86
CA ALA A 15 13.43 21.68 19.10
C ALA A 15 13.70 20.86 17.83
N TRP A 16 14.65 19.93 17.91
CA TRP A 16 14.84 18.95 16.85
C TRP A 16 13.62 18.04 16.92
N THR A 17 12.66 18.24 16.03
CA THR A 17 11.64 17.23 15.80
C THR A 17 12.36 16.03 15.20
N PHE A 18 12.45 14.94 15.96
CA PHE A 18 12.88 13.65 15.44
C PHE A 18 11.81 13.16 14.45
N GLY A 19 11.84 13.66 13.22
CA GLY A 19 11.10 13.07 12.12
C GLY A 19 11.82 11.79 11.70
N ALA A 20 11.12 10.67 11.59
CA ALA A 20 11.66 9.51 10.91
C ALA A 20 11.84 9.89 9.43
N GLU A 21 13.10 9.93 8.97
CA GLU A 21 13.41 10.21 7.57
C GLU A 21 12.79 9.13 6.66
N PRO A 22 12.28 9.49 5.48
CA PRO A 22 11.69 8.53 4.57
C PRO A 22 12.74 7.51 4.06
N LEU A 23 12.33 6.25 3.90
CA LEU A 23 13.19 5.19 3.39
C LEU A 23 13.30 5.27 1.87
N VAL A 24 14.49 5.59 1.33
CA VAL A 24 14.70 5.74 -0.12
C VAL A 24 15.62 4.66 -0.67
N TYR A 25 15.13 3.92 -1.66
CA TYR A 25 15.88 2.98 -2.47
C TYR A 25 16.18 3.59 -3.84
N GLN A 26 17.46 3.86 -4.10
CA GLN A 26 17.91 4.44 -5.37
C GLN A 26 18.19 3.34 -6.40
N GLY A 27 17.31 3.22 -7.40
CA GLY A 27 17.58 2.43 -8.59
C GLY A 27 18.70 3.03 -9.44
N LYS A 28 19.46 2.16 -10.11
CA LYS A 28 20.68 2.55 -10.85
C LYS A 28 20.60 2.31 -12.36
N SER A 29 19.76 1.37 -12.79
CA SER A 29 19.65 0.93 -14.17
C SER A 29 18.33 0.20 -14.38
N GLY A 30 17.78 0.28 -15.59
CA GLY A 30 16.55 -0.41 -15.96
C GLY A 30 15.49 0.56 -16.50
N PRO A 31 14.34 0.03 -16.95
CA PRO A 31 13.27 0.81 -17.56
C PRO A 31 12.64 1.87 -16.64
N GLY A 32 12.73 1.71 -15.32
CA GLY A 32 12.25 2.67 -14.33
C GLY A 32 13.21 3.82 -14.02
N LEU A 33 14.40 3.86 -14.62
CA LEU A 33 15.39 4.90 -14.33
C LEU A 33 14.82 6.30 -14.62
N GLY A 34 14.98 7.20 -13.64
CA GLY A 34 14.46 8.57 -13.71
C GLY A 34 12.99 8.71 -13.30
N LYS A 35 12.30 7.61 -12.98
CA LYS A 35 10.95 7.64 -12.42
C LYS A 35 10.96 7.43 -10.91
N HIS A 36 9.97 8.04 -10.24
CA HIS A 36 9.84 8.01 -8.79
C HIS A 36 8.53 7.36 -8.35
N ILE A 37 8.61 6.27 -7.58
CA ILE A 37 7.46 5.62 -6.97
C ILE A 37 7.45 5.91 -5.48
N VAL A 38 6.32 6.37 -4.95
CA VAL A 38 6.12 6.59 -3.52
C VAL A 38 5.14 5.54 -2.97
N PHE A 39 5.56 4.85 -1.91
CA PHE A 39 4.82 3.79 -1.25
C PHE A 39 4.29 4.28 0.10
N LEU A 40 3.01 4.11 0.38
CA LEU A 40 2.37 4.50 1.64
C LEU A 40 1.96 3.24 2.43
N ALA A 41 2.74 2.88 3.45
CA ALA A 41 2.52 1.73 4.33
C ALA A 41 1.90 2.17 5.66
N GLY A 42 0.72 1.67 6.00
CA GLY A 42 0.02 2.05 7.23
C GLY A 42 -1.15 1.16 7.62
N ASP A 43 -1.28 -0.03 7.01
CA ASP A 43 -2.22 -1.03 7.46
C ASP A 43 -1.71 -1.79 8.70
N HIS A 44 -2.60 -1.97 9.67
CA HIS A 44 -2.29 -2.52 10.98
C HIS A 44 -2.70 -4.00 11.17
N GLU A 45 -3.03 -4.73 10.10
CA GLU A 45 -3.35 -6.17 10.16
C GLU A 45 -2.48 -7.01 9.22
N TYR A 46 -2.47 -6.67 7.93
CA TYR A 46 -1.91 -7.36 6.78
C TYR A 46 -0.43 -7.04 6.46
N ARG A 47 0.26 -6.30 7.34
CA ARG A 47 1.71 -6.07 7.27
C ARG A 47 2.17 -5.28 6.03
N SER A 48 1.51 -4.16 5.76
CA SER A 48 1.92 -3.21 4.70
C SER A 48 3.38 -2.76 4.81
N GLU A 49 3.90 -2.65 6.04
CA GLU A 49 5.27 -2.28 6.36
C GLU A 49 6.30 -3.36 6.02
N GLU A 50 5.86 -4.57 5.68
CA GLU A 50 6.70 -5.65 5.13
C GLU A 50 6.52 -5.74 3.61
N THR A 51 5.26 -5.70 3.14
CA THR A 51 4.91 -5.81 1.71
C THR A 51 5.53 -4.70 0.87
N LEU A 52 5.29 -3.44 1.23
CA LEU A 52 5.67 -2.31 0.38
C LEU A 52 7.18 -2.11 0.27
N PRO A 53 8.01 -2.22 1.33
CA PRO A 53 9.45 -2.11 1.16
C PRO A 53 10.04 -3.32 0.40
N ALA A 54 9.47 -4.52 0.51
CA ALA A 54 9.89 -5.65 -0.33
C ALA A 54 9.63 -5.38 -1.82
N LEU A 55 8.43 -4.90 -2.17
CA LEU A 55 8.08 -4.52 -3.55
C LEU A 55 8.93 -3.33 -4.05
N ALA A 56 9.15 -2.33 -3.21
CA ALA A 56 9.99 -1.17 -3.52
C ALA A 56 11.44 -1.59 -3.84
N ARG A 57 12.02 -2.53 -3.08
CA ARG A 57 13.37 -3.03 -3.37
C ARG A 57 13.42 -3.78 -4.70
N ILE A 58 12.42 -4.60 -5.03
CA ILE A 58 12.34 -5.29 -6.33
C ILE A 58 12.35 -4.26 -7.46
N LEU A 59 11.47 -3.27 -7.40
CA LEU A 59 11.35 -2.21 -8.40
C LEU A 59 12.62 -1.36 -8.51
N ALA A 60 13.22 -0.96 -7.40
CA ALA A 60 14.43 -0.16 -7.42
C ALA A 60 15.65 -0.94 -7.91
N LYS A 61 15.89 -2.14 -7.38
CA LYS A 61 17.10 -2.93 -7.64
C LYS A 61 17.11 -3.51 -9.05
N HIS A 62 16.01 -4.11 -9.47
CA HIS A 62 15.95 -4.84 -10.74
C HIS A 62 15.50 -3.97 -11.89
N HIS A 63 14.69 -2.93 -11.61
CA HIS A 63 14.03 -2.14 -12.65
C HIS A 63 14.44 -0.67 -12.66
N GLY A 64 15.21 -0.19 -11.68
CA GLY A 64 15.86 1.10 -11.73
C GLY A 64 15.04 2.29 -11.23
N TYR A 65 13.84 2.07 -10.70
CA TYR A 65 13.03 3.13 -10.10
C TYR A 65 13.73 3.77 -8.88
N THR A 66 13.52 5.06 -8.68
CA THR A 66 13.66 5.63 -7.34
C THR A 66 12.42 5.26 -6.55
N CYS A 67 12.57 4.60 -5.40
CA CYS A 67 11.43 4.20 -4.57
C CYS A 67 11.55 4.82 -3.19
N THR A 68 10.55 5.60 -2.78
CA THR A 68 10.43 6.15 -1.42
C THR A 68 9.33 5.41 -0.69
N VAL A 69 9.63 4.82 0.47
CA VAL A 69 8.66 4.13 1.31
C VAL A 69 8.40 4.97 2.56
N LEU A 70 7.14 5.37 2.71
CA LEU A 70 6.63 6.09 3.87
C LEU A 70 5.86 5.13 4.77
N PHE A 71 6.01 5.29 6.07
CA PHE A 71 5.41 4.44 7.08
C PHE A 71 4.53 5.28 8.02
N SER A 72 3.45 4.68 8.52
CA SER A 72 2.87 5.13 9.79
C SER A 72 3.90 4.86 10.89
N VAL A 73 4.24 5.89 11.65
CA VAL A 73 5.24 5.83 12.72
C VAL A 73 4.68 6.39 14.02
N ASN A 74 5.27 5.96 15.13
CA ASN A 74 5.06 6.59 16.42
C ASN A 74 5.76 7.97 16.42
N LYS A 75 5.00 9.03 16.71
CA LYS A 75 5.48 10.42 16.62
C LYS A 75 6.64 10.74 17.59
N GLU A 76 6.74 10.03 18.71
CA GLU A 76 7.75 10.30 19.73
C GLU A 76 9.03 9.50 19.50
N THR A 77 8.92 8.24 19.09
CA THR A 77 10.06 7.34 18.95
C THR A 77 10.62 7.26 17.52
N GLY A 78 9.79 7.57 16.52
CA GLY A 78 10.08 7.36 15.10
C GLY A 78 10.04 5.89 14.68
N GLU A 79 9.61 4.99 15.55
CA GLU A 79 9.45 3.57 15.23
C GLU A 79 8.22 3.36 14.34
N ILE A 80 8.29 2.37 13.45
CA ILE A 80 7.17 1.95 12.62
C ILE A 80 6.02 1.48 13.53
N GLU A 81 4.89 2.15 13.41
CA GLU A 81 3.68 1.91 14.19
C GLU A 81 2.49 1.87 13.22
N PRO A 82 2.20 0.69 12.64
CA PRO A 82 1.15 0.57 11.65
C PRO A 82 -0.20 1.02 12.23
N GLY A 83 -0.93 1.87 11.50
CA GLY A 83 -2.22 2.38 11.94
C GLY A 83 -2.18 3.67 12.77
N SER A 84 -1.00 4.23 13.09
CA SER A 84 -0.86 5.41 13.98
C SER A 84 -1.48 6.71 13.45
N SER A 85 -1.86 6.77 12.17
CA SER A 85 -2.30 8.00 11.49
C SER A 85 -1.29 9.14 11.61
N TYR A 86 0.01 8.81 11.61
CA TYR A 86 1.10 9.76 11.53
C TYR A 86 2.16 9.26 10.54
N MET A 87 2.26 9.92 9.38
CA MET A 87 3.12 9.55 8.26
C MET A 87 3.88 10.79 7.74
N PRO A 88 5.08 11.07 8.26
CA PRO A 88 5.93 12.13 7.69
C PRO A 88 6.40 11.78 6.28
N GLY A 89 6.78 12.79 5.48
CA GLY A 89 7.38 12.62 4.16
C GLY A 89 6.40 12.58 2.98
N THR A 90 5.10 12.81 3.19
CA THR A 90 4.10 12.75 2.10
C THR A 90 4.31 13.83 1.04
N GLU A 91 5.08 14.88 1.31
CA GLU A 91 5.54 15.86 0.32
C GLU A 91 6.33 15.24 -0.85
N ALA A 92 6.90 14.05 -0.66
CA ALA A 92 7.53 13.28 -1.74
C ALA A 92 6.58 13.00 -2.92
N LEU A 93 5.26 12.98 -2.67
CA LEU A 93 4.25 12.78 -3.71
C LEU A 93 4.21 13.91 -4.75
N ALA A 94 4.72 15.10 -4.44
CA ALA A 94 4.73 16.22 -5.38
C ALA A 94 5.39 15.88 -6.72
N ASN A 95 6.42 15.03 -6.71
CA ASN A 95 7.19 14.64 -7.89
C ASN A 95 7.08 13.15 -8.26
N ALA A 96 6.22 12.39 -7.59
CA ALA A 96 6.09 10.96 -7.85
C ALA A 96 5.43 10.68 -9.22
N ASP A 97 5.90 9.67 -9.95
CA ASP A 97 5.23 9.12 -11.14
C ASP A 97 4.12 8.14 -10.76
N LEU A 98 4.19 7.54 -9.57
CA LEU A 98 3.23 6.56 -9.07
C LEU A 98 3.14 6.59 -7.55
N MET A 99 1.91 6.48 -7.04
CA MET A 99 1.61 6.20 -5.64
C MET A 99 1.16 4.75 -5.49
N VAL A 100 1.85 3.98 -4.65
CA VAL A 100 1.43 2.64 -4.21
C VAL A 100 0.90 2.76 -2.80
N ILE A 101 -0.36 2.40 -2.57
CA ILE A 101 -1.06 2.67 -1.31
C ILE A 101 -1.54 1.37 -0.66
N PHE A 102 -1.15 1.18 0.59
CA PHE A 102 -1.59 0.08 1.46
C PHE A 102 -1.86 0.63 2.86
N LEU A 103 -2.99 1.32 2.98
CA LEU A 103 -3.43 2.01 4.18
C LEU A 103 -4.74 1.45 4.72
N ARG A 104 -5.00 1.69 6.01
CA ARG A 104 -6.27 1.36 6.65
C ARG A 104 -6.71 2.44 7.63
N PHE A 105 -7.92 2.97 7.45
CA PHE A 105 -8.58 3.85 8.42
C PHE A 105 -7.69 4.99 8.97
N GLN A 106 -6.90 5.61 8.10
CA GLN A 106 -6.03 6.72 8.49
C GLN A 106 -6.82 8.03 8.60
N ASP A 107 -6.45 8.85 9.58
CA ASP A 107 -6.86 10.25 9.74
C ASP A 107 -5.61 11.10 9.98
N PHE A 108 -4.85 11.35 8.90
CA PHE A 108 -3.57 12.05 9.01
C PHE A 108 -3.75 13.53 9.37
N PRO A 109 -2.77 14.14 10.08
CA PRO A 109 -2.65 15.59 10.18
C PRO A 109 -2.76 16.27 8.82
N ALA A 110 -3.30 17.49 8.80
CA ALA A 110 -3.65 18.16 7.56
C ALA A 110 -2.45 18.37 6.63
N GLU A 111 -1.29 18.68 7.20
CA GLU A 111 -0.02 18.82 6.50
C GLU A 111 0.46 17.52 5.84
N GLN A 112 0.04 16.36 6.34
CA GLN A 112 0.39 15.04 5.78
C GLN A 112 -0.67 14.55 4.79
N MET A 113 -1.94 14.89 5.00
CA MET A 113 -3.04 14.54 4.09
C MET A 113 -3.03 15.41 2.82
N GLN A 114 -2.69 16.68 2.92
CA GLN A 114 -2.75 17.61 1.79
C GLN A 114 -1.90 17.17 0.58
N PRO A 115 -0.65 16.68 0.73
CA PRO A 115 0.13 16.16 -0.40
C PRO A 115 -0.54 14.97 -1.12
N ILE A 116 -1.26 14.11 -0.38
CA ILE A 116 -2.05 13.02 -0.98
C ILE A 116 -3.21 13.59 -1.80
N VAL A 117 -3.90 14.58 -1.25
CA VAL A 117 -5.00 15.27 -1.95
C VAL A 117 -4.50 15.95 -3.23
N ASP A 118 -3.35 16.61 -3.19
CA ASP A 118 -2.76 17.29 -4.34
C ASP A 118 -2.34 16.28 -5.42
N TYR A 119 -1.72 15.16 -5.02
CA TYR A 119 -1.40 14.04 -5.91
C TYR A 119 -2.64 13.50 -6.64
N LEU A 120 -3.74 13.31 -5.90
CA LEU A 120 -4.99 12.82 -6.48
C LEU A 120 -5.63 13.85 -7.39
N ASN A 121 -5.64 15.13 -6.98
CA ASN A 121 -6.21 16.23 -7.76
C ASN A 121 -5.50 16.41 -9.12
N ARG A 122 -4.19 16.16 -9.23
CA ARG A 122 -3.49 16.20 -10.52
C ARG A 122 -3.70 14.94 -11.39
N GLY A 123 -4.42 13.94 -10.92
CA GLY A 123 -4.66 12.69 -11.65
C GLY A 123 -3.44 11.75 -11.67
N GLY A 124 -2.64 11.71 -10.62
CA GLY A 124 -1.49 10.80 -10.53
C GLY A 124 -1.89 9.31 -10.53
N PRO A 125 -1.14 8.40 -11.17
CA PRO A 125 -1.43 6.96 -11.16
C PRO A 125 -1.45 6.35 -9.75
N VAL A 126 -2.25 5.30 -9.52
CA VAL A 126 -2.38 4.64 -8.21
C VAL A 126 -2.33 3.12 -8.34
N VAL A 127 -1.56 2.46 -7.49
CA VAL A 127 -1.67 1.02 -7.26
C VAL A 127 -2.19 0.81 -5.84
N GLY A 128 -3.43 0.36 -5.71
CA GLY A 128 -4.09 0.11 -4.43
C GLY A 128 -4.06 -1.36 -4.06
N LEU A 129 -3.49 -1.69 -2.90
CA LEU A 129 -3.60 -3.02 -2.30
C LEU A 129 -4.72 -3.00 -1.26
N ARG A 130 -5.28 -4.17 -0.91
CA ARG A 130 -6.00 -4.30 0.37
C ARG A 130 -5.08 -3.72 1.43
N THR A 131 -5.53 -2.89 2.35
CA THR A 131 -6.91 -2.49 2.71
C THR A 131 -7.35 -1.14 2.15
N SER A 132 -6.71 -0.62 1.10
CA SER A 132 -6.85 0.77 0.68
C SER A 132 -8.22 1.16 0.13
N THR A 133 -9.14 0.21 -0.13
CA THR A 133 -10.57 0.50 -0.36
C THR A 133 -11.21 1.26 0.80
N HIS A 134 -10.61 1.19 1.99
CA HIS A 134 -10.96 1.98 3.16
C HIS A 134 -9.69 2.57 3.81
N ALA A 135 -8.82 3.14 2.97
CA ALA A 135 -7.59 3.79 3.40
C ALA A 135 -7.81 4.87 4.47
N PHE A 136 -8.91 5.62 4.38
CA PHE A 136 -9.18 6.78 5.22
C PHE A 136 -10.47 6.64 6.02
N LYS A 137 -10.41 7.02 7.30
CA LYS A 137 -11.58 7.14 8.19
C LYS A 137 -11.53 8.53 8.85
N ILE A 138 -12.16 9.50 8.21
CA ILE A 138 -11.95 10.92 8.50
C ILE A 138 -13.20 11.52 9.15
N PRO A 139 -13.06 12.29 10.26
CA PRO A 139 -14.17 12.98 10.90
C PRO A 139 -14.92 13.92 9.96
N LYS A 140 -16.25 14.02 10.11
CA LYS A 140 -17.13 14.85 9.25
C LYS A 140 -16.75 16.33 9.21
N GLU A 141 -16.19 16.86 10.30
CA GLU A 141 -15.80 18.27 10.39
C GLU A 141 -14.40 18.56 9.83
N SER A 142 -13.66 17.52 9.41
CA SER A 142 -12.38 17.69 8.74
C SER A 142 -12.57 18.30 7.35
N GLN A 143 -11.66 19.17 6.94
CA GLN A 143 -11.59 19.66 5.56
C GLN A 143 -11.41 18.53 4.53
N PHE A 144 -10.97 17.34 4.97
CA PHE A 144 -10.79 16.16 4.13
C PHE A 144 -11.92 15.13 4.28
N ALA A 145 -13.04 15.47 4.94
CA ALA A 145 -14.15 14.56 5.20
C ALA A 145 -14.65 13.81 3.96
N ARG A 146 -14.56 14.43 2.76
CA ARG A 146 -14.94 13.79 1.50
C ARG A 146 -14.17 12.49 1.19
N PHE A 147 -12.95 12.33 1.71
CA PHE A 147 -12.11 11.15 1.46
C PHE A 147 -12.44 9.97 2.36
N ASP A 148 -13.25 10.18 3.41
CA ASP A 148 -13.72 9.12 4.30
C ASP A 148 -14.38 7.99 3.51
N PHE A 149 -14.04 6.74 3.82
CA PHE A 149 -14.54 5.57 3.08
C PHE A 149 -16.07 5.41 3.08
N GLN A 150 -16.79 6.10 3.98
CA GLN A 150 -18.25 6.13 4.06
C GLN A 150 -18.83 7.52 3.78
N PHE A 151 -18.09 8.39 3.09
CA PHE A 151 -18.58 9.72 2.76
C PHE A 151 -19.92 9.65 2.03
N ALA A 152 -20.91 10.37 2.57
CA ALA A 152 -22.29 10.33 2.09
C ALA A 152 -22.62 11.42 1.05
N GLY A 153 -21.68 12.34 0.78
CA GLY A 153 -21.88 13.39 -0.22
C GLY A 153 -21.83 12.84 -1.64
N LYS A 154 -22.78 13.27 -2.49
CA LYS A 154 -22.93 12.78 -3.87
C LYS A 154 -21.76 13.16 -4.79
N ASP A 155 -21.01 14.19 -4.43
CA ASP A 155 -19.84 14.67 -5.17
C ASP A 155 -18.63 13.74 -5.05
N TYR A 156 -18.59 12.89 -4.02
CA TYR A 156 -17.49 11.97 -3.78
C TYR A 156 -17.93 10.70 -3.03
N GLU A 157 -19.07 10.14 -3.44
CA GLU A 157 -19.79 9.08 -2.71
C GLU A 157 -18.91 7.88 -2.34
N ARG A 158 -18.98 7.42 -1.09
CA ARG A 158 -18.15 6.34 -0.53
C ARG A 158 -16.63 6.59 -0.61
N GLY A 159 -16.22 7.85 -0.75
CA GLY A 159 -14.88 8.31 -0.47
C GLY A 159 -13.80 7.87 -1.45
N PHE A 160 -12.55 7.96 -0.99
CA PHE A 160 -11.36 7.63 -1.77
C PHE A 160 -11.43 6.26 -2.43
N GLY A 161 -11.78 5.22 -1.67
CA GLY A 161 -11.79 3.84 -2.17
C GLY A 161 -12.71 3.70 -3.38
N ARG A 162 -13.96 4.15 -3.26
CA ARG A 162 -14.91 4.08 -4.36
C ARG A 162 -14.48 4.97 -5.52
N GLN A 163 -14.14 6.22 -5.25
CA GLN A 163 -13.93 7.22 -6.29
C GLN A 163 -12.60 7.09 -7.03
N VAL A 164 -11.55 6.56 -6.39
CA VAL A 164 -10.22 6.35 -6.99
C VAL A 164 -10.01 4.88 -7.32
N LEU A 165 -10.14 3.99 -6.34
CA LEU A 165 -9.88 2.55 -6.54
C LEU A 165 -11.03 1.83 -7.24
N GLY A 166 -12.23 2.40 -7.29
CA GLY A 166 -13.41 1.78 -7.89
C GLY A 166 -14.22 0.94 -6.90
N GLU A 167 -13.79 0.82 -5.63
CA GLU A 167 -14.56 0.15 -4.58
C GLU A 167 -14.22 0.66 -3.18
N SER A 168 -15.24 0.76 -2.32
CA SER A 168 -15.12 0.99 -0.89
C SER A 168 -15.46 -0.27 -0.08
N TRP A 169 -15.17 -0.25 1.22
CA TRP A 169 -15.37 -1.41 2.09
C TRP A 169 -16.84 -1.87 2.16
N SER A 170 -17.04 -3.19 1.99
CA SER A 170 -18.36 -3.83 2.00
C SER A 170 -18.48 -4.97 3.02
N GLY A 171 -17.40 -5.65 3.39
CA GLY A 171 -17.43 -6.71 4.40
C GLY A 171 -16.47 -7.88 4.13
N HIS A 172 -16.17 -8.63 5.20
CA HIS A 172 -15.34 -9.84 5.09
C HIS A 172 -16.13 -10.95 4.40
N TYR A 173 -15.47 -11.68 3.50
CA TYR A 173 -16.10 -12.78 2.78
C TYR A 173 -15.41 -14.12 3.06
N GLY A 174 -14.08 -14.16 3.03
CA GLY A 174 -13.27 -15.30 3.48
C GLY A 174 -12.70 -15.13 4.89
N LYS A 175 -12.37 -16.23 5.57
CA LYS A 175 -11.80 -16.23 6.91
C LYS A 175 -10.27 -16.31 6.85
N ASN A 176 -9.59 -15.26 7.34
CA ASN A 176 -8.13 -15.25 7.48
C ASN A 176 -7.63 -16.48 8.27
N HIS A 177 -6.47 -17.02 7.86
CA HIS A 177 -5.76 -18.17 8.46
C HIS A 177 -6.49 -19.53 8.40
N VAL A 178 -7.64 -19.58 7.72
CA VAL A 178 -8.39 -20.83 7.50
C VAL A 178 -8.72 -21.00 6.02
N MET A 179 -8.99 -19.89 5.33
CA MET A 179 -9.29 -19.83 3.91
C MET A 179 -8.25 -18.95 3.20
N SER A 180 -7.56 -19.54 2.22
CA SER A 180 -6.79 -18.83 1.21
C SER A 180 -7.68 -18.41 0.04
N THR A 181 -7.12 -17.69 -0.94
CA THR A 181 -7.87 -17.29 -2.14
C THR A 181 -7.09 -17.62 -3.41
N ARG A 182 -7.78 -18.24 -4.37
CA ARG A 182 -7.30 -18.33 -5.76
C ARG A 182 -7.76 -17.10 -6.55
N LEU A 183 -6.89 -16.56 -7.40
CA LEU A 183 -7.21 -15.45 -8.30
C LEU A 183 -7.40 -16.01 -9.72
N ASP A 184 -8.64 -16.24 -10.10
CA ASP A 184 -9.02 -16.81 -11.39
C ASP A 184 -9.01 -15.71 -12.47
N ILE A 185 -8.07 -15.79 -13.42
CA ILE A 185 -7.98 -14.83 -14.53
C ILE A 185 -9.27 -14.86 -15.35
N VAL A 186 -9.88 -13.69 -15.55
CA VAL A 186 -11.10 -13.52 -16.33
C VAL A 186 -10.85 -13.93 -17.79
N GLU A 187 -11.80 -14.66 -18.38
CA GLU A 187 -11.73 -15.06 -19.78
C GLU A 187 -11.54 -13.85 -20.70
N GLY A 188 -10.62 -13.95 -21.66
CA GLY A 188 -10.26 -12.85 -22.55
C GLY A 188 -9.37 -11.75 -21.95
N LYS A 189 -8.96 -11.85 -20.67
CA LYS A 189 -8.06 -10.87 -20.03
C LYS A 189 -6.61 -11.32 -19.91
N LYS A 190 -6.28 -12.55 -20.31
CA LYS A 190 -4.93 -13.13 -20.23
C LYS A 190 -3.85 -12.28 -20.91
N ASP A 191 -4.21 -11.59 -21.98
CA ASP A 191 -3.28 -10.75 -22.76
C ASP A 191 -3.12 -9.32 -22.19
N HIS A 192 -3.86 -8.98 -21.12
CA HIS A 192 -3.69 -7.67 -20.48
C HIS A 192 -2.28 -7.56 -19.88
N PRO A 193 -1.53 -6.44 -20.07
CA PRO A 193 -0.13 -6.35 -19.65
C PRO A 193 0.10 -6.64 -18.17
N VAL A 194 -0.84 -6.28 -17.29
CA VAL A 194 -0.79 -6.61 -15.84
C VAL A 194 -0.70 -8.13 -15.58
N LEU A 195 -1.28 -8.95 -16.45
CA LEU A 195 -1.30 -10.42 -16.34
C LEU A 195 -0.19 -11.11 -17.16
N CYS A 196 0.73 -10.36 -17.77
CA CYS A 196 1.82 -10.93 -18.56
C CYS A 196 2.71 -11.86 -17.70
N GLY A 197 2.82 -13.12 -18.09
CA GLY A 197 3.59 -14.15 -17.38
C GLY A 197 2.92 -14.69 -16.10
N VAL A 198 1.66 -14.35 -15.85
CA VAL A 198 0.87 -14.81 -14.70
C VAL A 198 0.05 -16.04 -15.10
N SER A 199 0.04 -17.09 -14.29
CA SER A 199 -0.63 -18.35 -14.62
C SER A 199 -1.71 -18.76 -13.61
N HIS A 200 -1.34 -18.96 -12.35
CA HIS A 200 -2.16 -19.47 -11.26
C HIS A 200 -1.92 -18.64 -9.98
N PRO A 201 -2.28 -17.34 -10.00
CA PRO A 201 -2.06 -16.48 -8.86
C PRO A 201 -2.91 -16.95 -7.66
N TRP A 202 -2.27 -16.99 -6.50
CA TRP A 202 -2.87 -17.45 -5.25
C TRP A 202 -2.29 -16.68 -4.07
N VAL A 203 -3.10 -16.50 -3.04
CA VAL A 203 -2.79 -15.66 -1.88
C VAL A 203 -3.28 -16.32 -0.60
N GLU A 204 -2.56 -16.11 0.50
CA GLU A 204 -2.83 -16.74 1.79
C GLU A 204 -3.92 -16.02 2.58
N SER A 205 -4.18 -14.75 2.26
CA SER A 205 -5.21 -13.98 2.92
C SER A 205 -6.63 -14.35 2.47
N GLY A 206 -7.57 -14.29 3.43
CA GLY A 206 -8.99 -14.50 3.18
C GLY A 206 -9.61 -13.29 2.48
N GLY A 207 -10.61 -13.52 1.63
CA GLY A 207 -11.20 -12.47 0.79
C GLY A 207 -12.13 -11.47 1.48
N TYR A 208 -12.39 -10.38 0.76
CA TYR A 208 -13.45 -9.41 1.01
C TYR A 208 -14.49 -9.50 -0.11
N TRP A 209 -15.75 -9.17 0.18
CA TRP A 209 -16.72 -9.01 -0.90
C TRP A 209 -16.51 -7.67 -1.58
N THR A 210 -16.57 -7.66 -2.91
CA THR A 210 -16.42 -6.48 -3.75
C THR A 210 -17.43 -6.46 -4.88
N GLU A 211 -17.92 -5.26 -5.15
CA GLU A 211 -18.78 -4.88 -6.27
C GLU A 211 -18.27 -3.56 -6.84
N PRO A 212 -17.12 -3.59 -7.54
CA PRO A 212 -16.53 -2.38 -8.07
C PRO A 212 -17.46 -1.61 -9.01
N MET A 213 -17.15 -0.34 -9.25
CA MET A 213 -17.89 0.52 -10.17
C MET A 213 -17.93 -0.06 -11.60
N GLU A 214 -18.95 0.30 -12.36
CA GLU A 214 -19.18 -0.23 -13.73
C GLU A 214 -18.05 0.12 -14.71
N ASP A 215 -17.28 1.16 -14.43
CA ASP A 215 -16.15 1.62 -15.26
C ASP A 215 -14.85 0.87 -14.99
N VAL A 216 -14.84 -0.15 -14.12
CA VAL A 216 -13.66 -0.99 -13.90
C VAL A 216 -13.58 -2.15 -14.89
N GLU A 217 -12.35 -2.49 -15.27
CA GLU A 217 -12.03 -3.70 -15.99
C GLU A 217 -11.47 -4.74 -15.01
N VAL A 218 -12.27 -5.77 -14.71
CA VAL A 218 -11.85 -6.88 -13.85
C VAL A 218 -10.90 -7.81 -14.61
N LEU A 219 -9.73 -8.06 -14.02
CA LEU A 219 -8.68 -8.91 -14.59
C LEU A 219 -8.67 -10.31 -13.97
N ALA A 220 -8.95 -10.41 -12.67
CA ALA A 220 -9.05 -11.69 -11.98
C ALA A 220 -10.17 -11.67 -10.92
N MET A 221 -10.89 -12.78 -10.83
CA MET A 221 -11.90 -13.05 -9.80
C MET A 221 -11.24 -13.75 -8.61
N ALA A 222 -11.54 -13.29 -7.41
CA ALA A 222 -11.18 -13.89 -6.15
C ALA A 222 -12.14 -15.01 -5.77
N GLN A 223 -11.65 -16.25 -5.75
CA GLN A 223 -12.35 -17.43 -5.28
C GLN A 223 -11.77 -17.88 -3.91
N PRO A 224 -12.50 -17.67 -2.80
CA PRO A 224 -12.11 -18.25 -1.51
C PRO A 224 -12.04 -19.79 -1.59
N LEU A 225 -11.04 -20.37 -0.94
CA LEU A 225 -10.82 -21.81 -0.86
C LEU A 225 -11.10 -22.32 0.55
N ASP A 226 -11.54 -23.57 0.66
CA ASP A 226 -11.68 -24.29 1.93
C ASP A 226 -10.36 -24.92 2.37
N GLY A 227 -9.38 -24.06 2.64
CA GLY A 227 -8.05 -24.46 3.05
C GLY A 227 -6.98 -23.39 2.77
N MET A 228 -5.78 -23.67 3.27
CA MET A 228 -4.62 -22.76 3.20
C MET A 228 -3.57 -23.23 2.16
N THR A 229 -3.99 -24.01 1.16
CA THR A 229 -3.14 -24.45 0.05
C THR A 229 -3.76 -24.06 -1.29
N PRO A 230 -2.95 -23.86 -2.34
CA PRO A 230 -3.47 -23.52 -3.67
C PRO A 230 -4.34 -24.61 -4.30
N GLU A 231 -4.18 -25.87 -3.88
CA GLU A 231 -4.97 -27.02 -4.35
C GLU A 231 -6.27 -27.24 -3.57
N ALA A 232 -6.52 -26.46 -2.50
CA ALA A 232 -7.74 -26.59 -1.72
C ALA A 232 -8.98 -26.37 -2.61
N ALA A 233 -10.06 -27.10 -2.30
CA ALA A 233 -11.32 -26.94 -3.01
C ALA A 233 -11.86 -25.52 -2.85
N ALA A 234 -12.64 -25.04 -3.83
CA ALA A 234 -13.39 -23.80 -3.65
C ALA A 234 -14.34 -23.94 -2.45
N ALA A 235 -14.45 -22.90 -1.63
CA ALA A 235 -15.40 -22.90 -0.52
C ALA A 235 -16.84 -22.90 -1.08
N GLU A 236 -17.62 -23.94 -0.75
CA GLU A 236 -18.93 -24.21 -1.36
C GLU A 236 -19.94 -23.06 -1.18
N ASP A 237 -19.83 -22.31 -0.08
CA ASP A 237 -20.73 -21.19 0.27
C ASP A 237 -20.20 -19.81 -0.19
N LYS A 238 -19.15 -19.78 -1.03
CA LYS A 238 -18.46 -18.56 -1.45
C LYS A 238 -18.36 -18.45 -2.97
N ALA A 239 -19.23 -17.66 -3.56
CA ALA A 239 -19.13 -17.26 -4.97
C ALA A 239 -17.91 -16.35 -5.20
N PRO A 240 -17.26 -16.42 -6.37
CA PRO A 240 -16.14 -15.55 -6.66
C PRO A 240 -16.58 -14.09 -6.84
N CYS A 241 -15.73 -13.14 -6.46
CA CYS A 241 -15.95 -11.69 -6.62
C CYS A 241 -14.70 -11.02 -7.24
N PRO A 242 -14.75 -9.77 -7.75
CA PRO A 242 -13.57 -9.12 -8.34
C PRO A 242 -12.39 -8.98 -7.36
N GLY A 243 -11.23 -9.54 -7.71
CA GLY A 243 -10.03 -9.58 -6.86
C GLY A 243 -8.86 -8.71 -7.35
N VAL A 244 -8.78 -8.51 -8.67
CA VAL A 244 -7.81 -7.63 -9.33
C VAL A 244 -8.52 -6.91 -10.47
N TRP A 245 -8.39 -5.60 -10.56
CA TRP A 245 -8.97 -4.80 -11.63
C TRP A 245 -8.14 -3.56 -11.95
N VAL A 246 -8.44 -2.96 -13.10
CA VAL A 246 -7.88 -1.68 -13.52
C VAL A 246 -8.99 -0.69 -13.85
N ARG A 247 -8.70 0.60 -13.74
CA ARG A 247 -9.60 1.68 -14.18
C ARG A 247 -8.82 2.97 -14.42
N ASN A 248 -9.53 4.02 -14.83
CA ASN A 248 -9.04 5.39 -14.76
C ASN A 248 -9.96 6.21 -13.86
N TYR A 249 -9.38 7.08 -13.03
CA TYR A 249 -10.14 8.10 -12.29
C TYR A 249 -9.82 9.50 -12.83
N SER A 250 -10.63 10.49 -12.47
CA SER A 250 -10.39 11.89 -12.88
C SER A 250 -9.86 12.70 -11.71
N GLY A 251 -8.76 13.41 -11.93
CA GLY A 251 -8.33 14.51 -11.07
C GLY A 251 -9.26 15.73 -11.18
N LYS A 252 -8.94 16.77 -10.41
CA LYS A 252 -9.74 18.01 -10.29
C LYS A 252 -9.98 18.69 -11.63
N ASP A 253 -8.97 18.72 -12.49
CA ASP A 253 -9.02 19.39 -13.80
C ASP A 253 -9.28 18.42 -14.96
N GLY A 254 -9.81 17.23 -14.66
CA GLY A 254 -10.17 16.21 -15.65
C GLY A 254 -9.04 15.31 -16.14
N GLN A 255 -7.78 15.59 -15.74
CA GLN A 255 -6.64 14.72 -16.00
C GLN A 255 -6.92 13.30 -15.46
N LYS A 256 -6.66 12.29 -16.29
CA LYS A 256 -6.93 10.89 -15.92
C LYS A 256 -5.70 10.26 -15.26
N GLY A 257 -5.93 9.58 -14.14
CA GLY A 257 -4.94 8.73 -13.49
C GLY A 257 -5.28 7.25 -13.68
N ARG A 258 -4.28 6.46 -14.07
CA ARG A 258 -4.41 5.00 -14.18
C ARG A 258 -4.42 4.36 -12.80
N VAL A 259 -5.28 3.37 -12.61
CA VAL A 259 -5.40 2.67 -11.33
C VAL A 259 -5.34 1.17 -11.55
N VAL A 260 -4.48 0.51 -10.78
CA VAL A 260 -4.54 -0.94 -10.55
C VAL A 260 -5.00 -1.14 -9.12
N THR A 261 -5.96 -2.03 -8.89
CA THR A 261 -6.39 -2.37 -7.53
C THR A 261 -6.45 -3.87 -7.35
N THR A 262 -5.99 -4.34 -6.19
CA THR A 262 -6.23 -5.70 -5.72
C THR A 262 -6.76 -5.68 -4.29
N THR A 263 -7.63 -6.63 -3.96
CA THR A 263 -8.15 -6.83 -2.60
C THR A 263 -7.27 -7.77 -1.77
N TYR A 264 -6.01 -7.89 -2.15
CA TYR A 264 -4.98 -8.72 -1.54
C TYR A 264 -3.67 -7.94 -1.40
N GLY A 265 -2.65 -8.56 -0.82
CA GLY A 265 -1.37 -7.89 -0.60
C GLY A 265 -0.78 -8.11 0.78
N ALA A 266 -1.36 -9.01 1.60
CA ALA A 266 -0.75 -9.35 2.88
C ALA A 266 0.70 -9.78 2.68
N SER A 267 1.58 -9.55 3.65
CA SER A 267 3.01 -9.86 3.49
C SER A 267 3.27 -11.30 3.06
N GLU A 268 2.48 -12.25 3.56
CA GLU A 268 2.56 -13.65 3.17
C GLU A 268 2.14 -13.91 1.71
N ASP A 269 1.23 -13.11 1.15
CA ASP A 269 0.74 -13.22 -0.23
C ASP A 269 1.88 -12.99 -1.24
N LEU A 270 2.86 -12.15 -0.90
CA LEU A 270 4.01 -11.84 -1.77
C LEU A 270 4.93 -13.04 -2.03
N ARG A 271 4.80 -14.12 -1.25
CA ARG A 271 5.54 -15.37 -1.46
C ARG A 271 5.09 -16.11 -2.72
N ASN A 272 3.90 -15.84 -3.23
CA ASN A 272 3.43 -16.38 -4.49
C ASN A 272 3.99 -15.55 -5.67
N ASP A 273 4.75 -16.20 -6.55
CA ASP A 273 5.42 -15.54 -7.68
C ASP A 273 4.44 -14.86 -8.63
N ASP A 274 3.31 -15.51 -8.92
CA ASP A 274 2.31 -14.97 -9.84
C ASP A 274 1.61 -13.74 -9.26
N PHE A 275 1.27 -13.75 -7.97
CA PHE A 275 0.73 -12.58 -7.29
C PHE A 275 1.74 -11.43 -7.23
N ARG A 276 3.00 -11.73 -6.89
CA ARG A 276 4.08 -10.74 -6.90
C ARG A 276 4.30 -10.16 -8.30
N ARG A 277 4.21 -10.97 -9.35
CA ARG A 277 4.29 -10.53 -10.75
C ARG A 277 3.15 -9.58 -11.11
N ILE A 278 1.91 -9.85 -10.69
CA ILE A 278 0.78 -8.92 -10.86
C ILE A 278 1.12 -7.53 -10.29
N LEU A 279 1.69 -7.47 -9.08
CA LEU A 279 2.06 -6.20 -8.44
C LEU A 279 3.16 -5.45 -9.20
N VAL A 280 4.21 -6.16 -9.63
CA VAL A 280 5.30 -5.57 -10.42
C VAL A 280 4.77 -5.07 -11.76
N ASN A 281 4.09 -5.92 -12.53
CA ASN A 281 3.48 -5.53 -13.82
C ASN A 281 2.48 -4.37 -13.65
N GLY A 282 1.71 -4.37 -12.56
CA GLY A 282 0.78 -3.30 -12.20
C GLY A 282 1.47 -1.94 -12.04
N CYS A 283 2.64 -1.91 -11.40
CA CYS A 283 3.43 -0.68 -11.26
C CYS A 283 3.92 -0.17 -12.63
N PHE A 284 4.44 -1.07 -13.49
CA PHE A 284 4.84 -0.71 -14.84
C PHE A 284 3.67 -0.17 -15.67
N TRP A 285 2.53 -0.85 -15.66
CA TRP A 285 1.34 -0.45 -16.41
C TRP A 285 0.78 0.89 -15.91
N ALA A 286 0.71 1.09 -14.59
CA ALA A 286 0.24 2.35 -14.01
C ALA A 286 1.16 3.53 -14.40
N CYS A 287 2.47 3.28 -14.50
CA CYS A 287 3.48 4.25 -14.96
C CYS A 287 3.49 4.49 -16.49
N GLY A 288 2.68 3.79 -17.28
CA GLY A 288 2.69 3.90 -18.75
C GLY A 288 3.90 3.22 -19.41
N GLN A 289 4.37 2.11 -18.83
CA GLN A 289 5.58 1.40 -19.27
C GLN A 289 5.27 -0.05 -19.70
N GLU A 290 4.12 -0.27 -20.34
CA GLU A 290 3.65 -1.58 -20.79
C GLU A 290 4.65 -2.27 -21.73
N GLU A 291 5.35 -1.51 -22.57
CA GLU A 291 6.35 -2.04 -23.50
C GLU A 291 7.55 -2.71 -22.80
N ALA A 292 7.80 -2.36 -21.54
CA ALA A 292 8.86 -2.97 -20.75
C ALA A 292 8.40 -4.26 -20.03
N ILE A 293 7.10 -4.55 -20.01
CA ILE A 293 6.54 -5.73 -19.35
C ILE A 293 6.83 -6.98 -20.20
N ARG A 294 7.42 -7.99 -19.55
CA ARG A 294 7.80 -9.27 -20.16
C ARG A 294 7.43 -10.42 -19.22
N PRO A 295 7.12 -11.62 -19.75
CA PRO A 295 6.75 -12.75 -18.92
C PRO A 295 7.89 -13.19 -17.97
N ASP A 296 9.13 -12.87 -18.31
CA ASP A 296 10.35 -13.20 -17.57
C ASP A 296 10.93 -12.00 -16.80
N LEU A 297 10.16 -10.92 -16.56
CA LEU A 297 10.62 -9.82 -15.70
C LEU A 297 11.10 -10.37 -14.35
N GLU A 298 12.24 -9.87 -13.90
CA GLU A 298 12.84 -10.23 -12.61
C GLU A 298 11.95 -9.73 -11.46
N ILE A 299 11.51 -10.65 -10.61
CA ILE A 299 10.61 -10.38 -9.49
C ILE A 299 11.14 -10.93 -8.16
N SER A 300 12.34 -11.53 -8.17
CA SER A 300 12.96 -12.12 -6.99
C SER A 300 13.12 -11.08 -5.88
N PHE A 301 12.96 -11.51 -4.62
CA PHE A 301 13.20 -10.63 -3.48
C PHE A 301 14.65 -10.14 -3.46
N VAL A 302 14.83 -8.90 -3.01
CA VAL A 302 16.14 -8.29 -2.81
C VAL A 302 16.43 -8.26 -1.32
N GLY A 303 17.30 -9.19 -0.92
CA GLY A 303 17.58 -9.49 0.48
C GLY A 303 16.57 -10.47 1.09
N PRO A 304 16.79 -10.90 2.34
CA PRO A 304 15.91 -11.85 3.02
C PRO A 304 14.49 -11.29 3.22
N TYR A 305 13.48 -12.10 2.91
CA TYR A 305 12.08 -11.79 3.16
C TYR A 305 11.44 -12.91 3.99
N HIS A 306 11.20 -12.60 5.27
CA HIS A 306 10.63 -13.54 6.25
C HIS A 306 9.39 -12.90 6.88
N PRO A 307 8.27 -12.83 6.14
CA PRO A 307 7.11 -12.08 6.58
C PRO A 307 6.57 -12.64 7.89
N THR A 308 6.10 -11.76 8.77
CA THR A 308 5.36 -12.19 9.95
C THR A 308 3.95 -12.61 9.56
N THR A 309 3.41 -13.63 10.25
CA THR A 309 2.02 -14.04 10.03
C THR A 309 1.09 -12.87 10.35
N PHE A 310 0.34 -12.44 9.35
CA PHE A 310 -0.40 -11.21 9.46
C PHE A 310 -1.48 -11.30 10.54
N SER A 311 -1.59 -10.27 11.38
CA SER A 311 -2.59 -10.19 12.43
C SER A 311 -2.61 -8.79 13.02
N PHE A 312 -3.71 -8.46 13.68
CA PHE A 312 -3.77 -7.27 14.54
C PHE A 312 -2.70 -7.37 15.62
N ASN A 313 -1.93 -6.28 15.77
CA ASN A 313 -0.84 -6.13 16.73
C ASN A 313 0.33 -7.12 16.55
N GLY A 314 0.37 -7.90 15.47
CA GLY A 314 1.45 -8.85 15.18
C GLY A 314 2.61 -8.27 14.37
N HIS A 315 2.83 -6.96 14.38
CA HIS A 315 3.97 -6.34 13.69
C HIS A 315 5.25 -6.46 14.52
N ARG A 316 6.41 -6.30 13.87
CA ARG A 316 7.70 -6.20 14.56
C ARG A 316 7.80 -4.85 15.28
N LEU A 317 8.20 -4.89 16.53
CA LEU A 317 8.39 -3.71 17.39
C LEU A 317 9.84 -3.21 17.33
N GLN A 318 10.06 -1.96 17.75
CA GLN A 318 11.39 -1.36 17.86
C GLN A 318 12.14 -1.31 16.52
N VAL A 319 11.40 -1.14 15.41
CA VAL A 319 12.00 -1.00 14.08
C VAL A 319 11.79 0.42 13.59
N LYS A 320 12.87 1.07 13.17
CA LYS A 320 12.80 2.35 12.47
C LYS A 320 12.97 2.19 10.96
N PRO A 321 12.41 3.08 10.13
CA PRO A 321 12.53 2.98 8.67
C PRO A 321 13.97 2.83 8.15
N GLU A 322 14.94 3.55 8.73
CA GLU A 322 16.34 3.53 8.31
C GLU A 322 17.02 2.16 8.47
N GLU A 323 16.54 1.32 9.38
CA GLU A 323 17.06 -0.05 9.58
C GLU A 323 16.79 -0.95 8.35
N LEU A 324 15.85 -0.55 7.50
CA LEU A 324 15.48 -1.28 6.28
C LEU A 324 16.25 -0.79 5.04
N SER A 325 17.21 0.12 5.15
CA SER A 325 17.91 0.72 4.01
C SER A 325 18.84 -0.23 3.23
N GLY A 326 19.37 -1.29 3.87
CA GLY A 326 20.33 -2.20 3.26
C GLY A 326 19.71 -3.20 2.29
N TRP A 327 20.29 -3.38 1.10
CA TRP A 327 19.79 -4.35 0.11
C TRP A 327 19.82 -5.81 0.61
N ASP A 328 20.78 -6.13 1.47
CA ASP A 328 20.98 -7.48 2.00
C ASP A 328 20.41 -7.63 3.42
N SER A 329 19.85 -6.55 4.00
CA SER A 329 19.20 -6.64 5.32
C SER A 329 17.84 -7.32 5.19
N PRO A 330 17.39 -8.08 6.20
CA PRO A 330 16.04 -8.60 6.20
C PRO A 330 15.03 -7.44 6.20
N ILE A 331 13.97 -7.55 5.40
CA ILE A 331 12.78 -6.72 5.62
C ILE A 331 12.19 -7.13 6.97
N MET A 332 12.17 -6.19 7.91
CA MET A 332 11.75 -6.40 9.30
C MET A 332 12.55 -7.52 9.99
N ASN A 333 13.65 -7.17 10.64
CA ASN A 333 14.59 -8.13 11.24
C ASN A 333 13.86 -9.18 12.13
N PRO A 334 14.00 -10.49 11.83
CA PRO A 334 13.37 -11.57 12.61
C PRO A 334 13.74 -11.62 14.09
N ASP A 335 14.87 -11.02 14.48
CA ASP A 335 15.31 -10.94 15.87
C ASP A 335 14.54 -9.88 16.68
N LYS A 336 13.82 -8.97 16.00
CA LYS A 336 13.00 -7.94 16.66
C LYS A 336 11.75 -8.58 17.27
N PRO A 337 11.32 -8.16 18.46
CA PRO A 337 10.13 -8.72 19.09
C PRO A 337 8.89 -8.48 18.23
N ILE A 338 7.96 -9.44 18.25
CA ILE A 338 6.63 -9.29 17.66
C ILE A 338 5.67 -8.80 18.75
N GLY A 339 4.79 -7.86 18.41
CA GLY A 339 3.71 -7.48 19.32
C GLY A 339 2.83 -8.68 19.71
N SER A 340 2.29 -8.66 20.93
CA SER A 340 1.43 -9.75 21.40
C SER A 340 0.12 -9.77 20.61
N GLY A 341 -0.02 -10.73 19.69
CA GLY A 341 -1.27 -10.95 18.95
C GLY A 341 -2.44 -11.33 19.87
N ARG A 342 -3.47 -10.46 19.87
CA ARG A 342 -4.84 -10.55 20.43
C ARG A 342 -5.07 -10.68 21.95
N ALA A 343 -5.85 -9.71 22.46
CA ALA A 343 -7.16 -10.02 23.04
C ALA A 343 -8.23 -9.16 22.33
N LYS A 344 -9.08 -9.81 21.53
CA LYS A 344 -10.46 -9.32 21.34
C LYS A 344 -11.19 -9.52 22.67
N LYS A 345 -11.91 -8.50 23.15
CA LYS A 345 -13.25 -8.59 23.78
C LYS A 345 -13.62 -7.25 24.45
N PRO A 346 -14.92 -6.90 24.57
CA PRO A 346 -16.12 -7.38 23.86
C PRO A 346 -16.43 -6.56 22.61
#